data_AF-A0A7S1KAP8-F1
#
_entry.id   AF-A0A7S1KAP8-F1
#
_cell.length_a   1.000
_cell.length_b   1.000
_cell.length_c   1.000
_cell.angle_alpha   90.00
_cell.angle_beta   90.00
_cell.angle_gamma   90.00
#
_symmetry.space_group_name_H-M   'P 1'
#
loop_
_entity.id
_entity.type
_entity.pdbx_description
1 polymer ?
#
loop_
_entity_poly.entity_id
_entity_poly.type
_entity_poly.pdbx_seq_one_letter_code
_entity_poly.pdbx_strand_id
1 'polypeptide(L)'
;FRFRCIRYALNLSTGRFEEVYFETCWPPTFIHNRFGDGIESDEIVKQRRALFGECVVDVPIPSVFELLVDEILTPFYLFQIFSVIIWVTDEYVQYAIAIAILTIVSTVLELTETRRNYANLRKIGHHNFTVNAFRGPIRDNHTHQKRPLLDRQVEITTQQLVPGDLFEVVGGM
;
A
#
# COMPACT_ATOMS: atom_id res chain seq x y z
N PHE A 1 14.52 -0.27 -8.47
CA PHE A 1 14.33 0.88 -7.56
C PHE A 1 12.84 1.08 -7.31
N ARG A 2 12.44 1.98 -6.40
CA ARG A 2 11.03 2.31 -6.13
C ARG A 2 10.74 3.76 -6.53
N PHE A 3 9.65 3.99 -7.26
CA PHE A 3 9.19 5.33 -7.64
C PHE A 3 7.66 5.39 -7.57
N ARG A 4 7.10 6.39 -6.90
CA ARG A 4 5.65 6.53 -6.67
C ARG A 4 4.99 5.23 -6.17
N CYS A 5 5.62 4.59 -5.18
CA CYS A 5 5.21 3.30 -4.61
C CYS A 5 5.27 2.08 -5.55
N ILE A 6 5.68 2.24 -6.81
CA ILE A 6 5.86 1.16 -7.79
C ILE A 6 7.31 0.68 -7.78
N ARG A 7 7.52 -0.64 -7.95
CA ARG A 7 8.85 -1.25 -8.04
C ARG A 7 9.24 -1.46 -9.50
N TYR A 8 10.49 -1.11 -9.81
CA TYR A 8 11.08 -1.29 -11.13
C TYR A 8 12.30 -2.21 -11.05
N ALA A 9 12.41 -3.14 -11.99
CA ALA A 9 13.55 -4.02 -12.18
C ALA A 9 14.24 -3.71 -13.51
N LEU A 10 15.57 -3.82 -13.55
CA LEU A 10 16.34 -3.66 -14.79
C LEU A 10 16.24 -4.95 -15.59
N ASN A 11 15.68 -4.88 -16.78
CA ASN A 11 15.73 -5.98 -17.73
C ASN A 11 17.07 -5.93 -18.47
N LEU A 12 17.95 -6.90 -18.21
CA LEU A 12 19.30 -6.96 -18.78
C LEU A 12 19.30 -7.16 -20.30
N SER A 13 18.24 -7.75 -20.86
CA SER A 13 18.15 -8.02 -22.30
C SER A 13 17.76 -6.77 -23.10
N THR A 14 16.86 -5.94 -22.55
CA THR A 14 16.37 -4.71 -23.20
C THR A 14 17.14 -3.47 -22.76
N GLY A 15 17.89 -3.54 -21.65
CA GLY A 15 18.59 -2.41 -21.03
C GLY A 15 17.65 -1.37 -20.43
N ARG A 16 16.37 -1.73 -20.22
CA ARG A 16 15.33 -0.81 -19.74
C ARG A 16 14.85 -1.20 -18.35
N PHE A 17 14.40 -0.21 -17.59
CA PHE A 17 13.70 -0.45 -16.34
C PHE A 17 12.24 -0.73 -16.64
N GLU A 18 11.79 -1.91 -16.26
CA GLU A 18 10.43 -2.38 -16.44
C GLU A 18 9.74 -2.45 -15.06
N GLU A 19 8.45 -2.17 -15.05
CA GLU A 19 7.64 -2.31 -13.85
C GLU A 19 7.55 -3.77 -13.45
N VAL A 20 7.72 -4.03 -12.16
CA VAL A 20 7.51 -5.37 -11.60
C VAL A 20 6.02 -5.54 -11.34
N TYR A 21 5.36 -6.32 -12.17
CA TYR A 21 3.98 -6.75 -11.96
C TYR A 21 3.86 -8.27 -12.05
N PHE A 22 2.84 -8.81 -11.38
CA PHE A 22 2.47 -10.21 -11.52
C PHE A 22 1.40 -10.32 -12.60
N GLU A 23 1.62 -11.14 -13.62
CA GLU A 23 0.67 -11.34 -14.71
C GLU A 23 -0.61 -12.02 -14.19
N THR A 24 -1.63 -11.22 -13.90
CA THR A 24 -2.94 -11.70 -13.46
C THR A 24 -3.92 -11.93 -14.61
N CYS A 25 -3.59 -11.48 -15.83
CA CYS A 25 -4.46 -11.62 -17.00
C CYS A 25 -4.50 -13.04 -17.59
N TRP A 26 -3.83 -14.01 -16.97
CA TRP A 26 -3.89 -15.40 -17.41
C TRP A 26 -5.26 -16.03 -17.16
N PRO A 27 -5.68 -17.00 -18.00
CA PRO A 27 -6.90 -17.76 -17.76
C PRO A 27 -6.87 -18.41 -16.37
N PRO A 28 -7.99 -18.45 -15.62
CA PRO A 28 -8.05 -19.06 -14.29
C PRO A 28 -7.57 -20.53 -14.27
N THR A 29 -7.83 -21.27 -15.34
CA THR A 29 -7.37 -22.66 -15.51
C THR A 29 -5.85 -22.76 -15.56
N PHE A 30 -5.18 -21.80 -16.22
CA PHE A 30 -3.72 -21.73 -16.26
C PHE A 30 -3.15 -21.41 -14.89
N ILE A 31 -3.73 -20.44 -14.18
CA ILE A 31 -3.30 -20.06 -12.82
C ILE A 31 -3.46 -21.25 -11.87
N HIS A 32 -4.60 -21.93 -11.89
CA HIS A 32 -4.86 -23.08 -11.03
C HIS A 32 -3.90 -24.24 -11.32
N ASN A 33 -3.63 -24.56 -12.59
CA ASN A 33 -2.69 -25.62 -12.94
C ASN A 33 -1.23 -25.26 -12.57
N ARG A 34 -0.87 -23.97 -12.68
CA ARG A 34 0.49 -23.46 -12.42
C ARG A 34 0.80 -23.32 -10.92
N PHE A 35 -0.16 -22.86 -10.12
CA PHE A 35 0.05 -22.48 -8.71
C PHE A 35 -0.78 -23.30 -7.73
N GLY A 36 -1.66 -24.19 -8.20
CA GLY A 36 -2.55 -24.99 -7.35
C GLY A 36 -1.85 -26.00 -6.43
N ASP A 37 -0.57 -26.29 -6.68
CA ASP A 37 0.24 -27.18 -5.84
C ASP A 37 1.07 -26.45 -4.75
N GLY A 38 0.90 -25.12 -4.64
CA GLY A 38 1.68 -24.27 -3.73
C GLY A 38 3.11 -24.03 -4.21
N ILE A 39 3.93 -23.38 -3.38
CA ILE A 39 5.33 -23.09 -3.73
C ILE A 39 6.25 -24.26 -3.30
N GLU A 40 7.05 -24.76 -4.23
CA GLU A 40 7.91 -25.93 -4.04
C GLU A 40 9.15 -25.69 -3.14
N SER A 41 9.74 -24.50 -3.23
CA SER A 41 11.03 -24.20 -2.61
C SER A 41 11.05 -22.81 -2.00
N ASP A 42 11.64 -22.71 -0.81
CA ASP A 42 11.89 -21.45 -0.14
C ASP A 42 12.82 -20.52 -0.93
N GLU A 43 13.64 -21.07 -1.84
CA GLU A 43 14.46 -20.24 -2.74
C GLU A 43 13.61 -19.41 -3.69
N ILE A 44 12.53 -20.01 -4.23
CA ILE A 44 11.57 -19.32 -5.09
C ILE A 44 10.86 -18.22 -4.27
N VAL A 45 10.51 -18.50 -3.02
CA VAL A 45 9.90 -17.51 -2.11
C VAL A 45 10.87 -16.35 -1.89
N LYS A 46 12.14 -16.62 -1.60
CA LYS A 46 13.17 -15.58 -1.41
C LYS A 46 13.37 -14.74 -2.66
N GLN A 47 13.43 -15.37 -3.84
CA GLN A 47 13.57 -14.66 -5.11
C GLN A 47 12.35 -13.77 -5.40
N ARG A 48 11.14 -14.30 -5.23
CA ARG A 48 9.90 -13.51 -5.40
C ARG A 48 9.82 -12.37 -4.38
N ARG A 49 10.19 -12.60 -3.13
CA ARG A 49 10.24 -11.54 -2.11
C ARG A 49 11.27 -10.46 -2.43
N ALA A 50 12.44 -10.84 -2.98
CA ALA A 50 13.43 -9.86 -3.41
C ALA A 50 12.88 -8.96 -4.55
N LEU A 51 12.12 -9.55 -5.47
CA LEU A 51 11.54 -8.84 -6.61
C LEU A 51 10.31 -7.99 -6.21
N PHE A 52 9.28 -8.60 -5.64
CA PHE A 52 7.99 -7.98 -5.32
C PHE A 52 7.98 -7.25 -3.97
N GLY A 53 8.78 -7.70 -3.02
CA GLY A 53 8.80 -7.17 -1.66
C GLY A 53 7.90 -7.92 -0.69
N GLU A 54 7.71 -7.30 0.48
CA GLU A 54 6.75 -7.73 1.48
C GLU A 54 5.35 -7.26 1.11
N CYS A 55 4.34 -8.04 1.51
CA CYS A 55 2.93 -7.71 1.33
C CYS A 55 2.50 -6.70 2.41
N VAL A 56 3.01 -5.48 2.31
CA VAL A 56 2.73 -4.37 3.24
C VAL A 56 2.24 -3.15 2.46
N VAL A 57 1.15 -2.55 2.95
CA VAL A 57 0.66 -1.27 2.46
C VAL A 57 1.30 -0.17 3.29
N ASP A 58 2.43 0.34 2.80
CA ASP A 58 3.14 1.45 3.44
C ASP A 58 2.73 2.77 2.79
N VAL A 59 1.91 3.54 3.50
CA VAL A 59 1.46 4.88 3.08
C VAL A 59 2.38 5.91 3.75
N PRO A 60 3.16 6.69 2.96
CA PRO A 60 3.98 7.75 3.53
C PRO A 60 3.06 8.79 4.18
N ILE A 61 3.30 9.09 5.45
CA ILE A 61 2.58 10.18 6.13
C ILE A 61 3.34 11.47 5.82
N PRO A 62 2.77 12.39 5.02
CA PRO A 62 3.42 13.66 4.73
C PRO A 62 3.67 14.48 6.01
N SER A 63 4.70 15.31 6.02
CA SER A 63 5.02 16.15 7.18
C SER A 63 4.01 17.30 7.36
N VAL A 64 3.92 17.88 8.56
CA VAL A 64 2.93 18.96 8.84
C VAL A 64 3.25 20.19 8.00
N PHE A 65 4.54 20.46 7.80
CA PHE A 65 5.00 21.58 7.02
C PHE A 65 4.68 21.42 5.53
N GLU A 66 4.92 20.25 4.95
CA GLU A 66 4.56 19.97 3.55
C GLU A 66 3.05 20.14 3.32
N LEU A 67 2.22 19.63 4.24
CA LEU A 67 0.76 19.83 4.16
C LEU A 67 0.37 21.30 4.20
N LEU A 68 0.95 22.08 5.13
CA LEU A 68 0.62 23.49 5.28
C LEU A 68 1.01 24.31 4.05
N VAL A 69 2.17 24.05 3.46
CA VAL A 69 2.62 24.76 2.26
C VAL A 69 1.72 24.41 1.07
N ASP A 70 1.41 23.13 0.86
CA ASP A 70 0.51 22.69 -0.21
C ASP A 70 -0.88 23.32 -0.04
N GLU A 71 -1.37 23.41 1.20
CA GLU A 71 -2.69 23.96 1.50
C GLU A 71 -2.75 25.48 1.28
N ILE A 72 -1.77 26.25 1.78
CA ILE A 72 -1.73 27.72 1.61
C ILE A 72 -1.61 28.12 0.13
N LEU A 73 -0.92 27.32 -0.69
CA LEU A 73 -0.77 27.57 -2.13
C LEU A 73 -2.00 27.20 -2.95
N THR A 74 -3.02 26.57 -2.35
CA THR A 74 -4.25 26.32 -3.08
C THR A 74 -4.93 27.66 -3.43
N PRO A 75 -5.58 27.74 -4.61
CA PRO A 75 -6.22 28.97 -5.05
C PRO A 75 -7.20 29.57 -4.03
N PHE A 76 -7.92 28.71 -3.30
CA PHE A 76 -8.89 29.12 -2.29
C PHE A 76 -8.29 29.96 -1.16
N TYR A 77 -7.22 29.47 -0.52
CA TYR A 77 -6.59 30.19 0.60
C TYR A 77 -5.92 31.49 0.15
N LEU A 78 -5.33 31.50 -1.05
CA LEU A 78 -4.83 32.74 -1.66
C LEU A 78 -5.95 33.78 -1.81
N PHE A 79 -7.10 33.39 -2.34
CA PHE A 79 -8.26 34.30 -2.46
C PHE A 79 -8.80 34.76 -1.10
N GLN A 80 -8.75 33.92 -0.07
CA GLN A 80 -9.17 34.30 1.28
C GLN A 80 -8.27 35.37 1.88
N ILE A 81 -6.95 35.23 1.75
CA ILE A 81 -5.99 36.23 2.23
C ILE A 81 -6.20 37.56 1.49
N PHE A 82 -6.33 37.53 0.16
CA PHE A 82 -6.63 38.74 -0.62
C PHE A 82 -7.94 39.40 -0.19
N SER A 83 -8.98 38.60 0.05
CA SER A 83 -10.27 39.11 0.51
C SER A 83 -10.09 39.83 1.85
N VAL A 84 -9.46 39.21 2.86
CA VAL A 84 -9.23 39.84 4.17
C VAL A 84 -8.47 41.17 4.02
N ILE A 85 -7.46 41.25 3.15
CA ILE A 85 -6.72 42.49 2.88
C ILE A 85 -7.62 43.59 2.31
N ILE A 86 -8.48 43.26 1.33
CA ILE A 86 -9.42 44.21 0.73
C ILE A 86 -10.38 44.75 1.80
N TRP A 87 -11.00 43.86 2.59
CA TRP A 87 -11.97 44.24 3.63
C TRP A 87 -11.34 45.09 4.75
N VAL A 88 -10.07 44.89 5.08
CA VAL A 88 -9.34 45.75 6.03
C VAL A 88 -9.04 47.12 5.41
N THR A 89 -8.70 47.16 4.11
CA THR A 89 -8.36 48.42 3.40
C THR A 89 -9.59 49.30 3.21
N ASP A 90 -10.77 48.71 3.03
CA ASP A 90 -12.05 49.44 2.92
C ASP A 90 -12.69 49.77 4.29
N GLU A 91 -11.91 49.74 5.39
CA GLU A 91 -12.35 50.03 6.77
C GLU A 91 -13.43 49.07 7.35
N TYR A 92 -13.68 47.93 6.71
CA TYR A 92 -14.66 46.92 7.15
C TYR A 92 -14.03 45.80 8.01
N VAL A 93 -13.37 46.21 9.09
CA VAL A 93 -12.59 45.31 9.97
C VAL A 93 -13.43 44.19 10.60
N GLN A 94 -14.70 44.45 10.92
CA GLN A 94 -15.59 43.45 11.55
C GLN A 94 -15.82 42.22 10.66
N TYR A 95 -16.00 42.42 9.35
CA TYR A 95 -16.19 41.34 8.39
C TYR A 95 -14.88 40.61 8.10
N ALA A 96 -13.76 41.33 8.03
CA ALA A 96 -12.43 40.75 7.86
C ALA A 96 -12.08 39.78 9.00
N ILE A 97 -12.38 40.14 10.25
CA ILE A 97 -12.17 39.27 11.42
C ILE A 97 -13.08 38.04 11.35
N ALA A 98 -14.35 38.20 11.01
CA ALA A 98 -15.29 37.08 10.89
C ALA A 98 -14.84 36.06 9.85
N ILE A 99 -14.41 36.53 8.68
CA ILE A 99 -13.84 35.67 7.62
C ILE A 99 -12.59 34.97 8.17
N ALA A 100 -11.62 35.71 8.71
CA ALA A 100 -10.37 35.13 9.20
C ALA A 100 -10.56 34.05 10.28
N ILE A 101 -11.51 34.25 11.21
CA ILE A 101 -11.82 33.25 12.24
C ILE A 101 -12.40 31.98 11.60
N LEU A 102 -13.38 32.14 10.70
CA LEU A 102 -14.01 31.01 10.03
C LEU A 102 -12.98 30.20 9.24
N THR A 103 -12.11 30.89 8.48
CA THR A 103 -11.07 30.22 7.69
C THR A 103 -10.12 29.44 8.58
N ILE A 104 -9.59 30.05 9.65
CA ILE A 104 -8.65 29.39 10.57
C ILE A 104 -9.28 28.14 11.21
N VAL A 105 -10.52 28.24 11.69
CA VAL A 105 -11.20 27.11 12.32
C VAL A 105 -11.41 25.98 11.32
N SER A 106 -11.90 26.28 10.11
CA SER A 106 -12.09 25.29 9.06
C SER A 106 -10.79 24.58 8.67
N THR A 107 -9.70 25.31 8.46
CA THR A 107 -8.38 24.74 8.12
C THR A 107 -7.87 23.81 9.21
N VAL A 108 -7.97 24.22 10.48
CA VAL A 108 -7.47 23.40 11.60
C VAL A 108 -8.27 22.10 11.71
N LEU A 109 -9.60 22.17 11.54
CA LEU A 109 -10.45 20.98 11.54
C LEU A 109 -10.09 20.04 10.38
N GLU A 110 -9.98 20.57 9.17
CA GLU A 110 -9.64 19.81 7.95
C GLU A 110 -8.26 19.15 8.04
N LEU A 111 -7.24 19.88 8.52
CA LEU A 111 -5.90 19.36 8.75
C LEU A 111 -5.91 18.23 9.78
N THR A 112 -6.66 18.39 10.88
CA THR A 112 -6.74 17.39 11.95
C THR A 112 -7.44 16.12 11.45
N GLU A 113 -8.53 16.27 10.70
CA GLU A 113 -9.26 15.16 10.10
C GLU A 113 -8.40 14.41 9.08
N THR A 114 -7.74 15.14 8.18
CA THR A 114 -6.83 14.60 7.17
C THR A 114 -5.71 13.79 7.82
N ARG A 115 -5.08 14.34 8.88
CA ARG A 115 -4.06 13.62 9.68
C ARG A 115 -4.58 12.34 10.28
N ARG A 116 -5.78 12.38 10.87
CA ARG A 116 -6.42 11.21 11.47
C ARG A 116 -6.71 10.15 10.41
N ASN A 117 -7.17 10.56 9.23
CA ASN A 117 -7.43 9.67 8.11
C ASN A 117 -6.14 8.98 7.63
N TYR A 118 -5.05 9.71 7.43
CA TYR A 118 -3.75 9.11 7.11
C TYR A 118 -3.25 8.13 8.18
N ALA A 119 -3.39 8.49 9.46
CA ALA A 119 -3.01 7.61 10.56
C ALA A 119 -3.86 6.32 10.61
N ASN A 120 -5.18 6.43 10.36
CA ASN A 120 -6.08 5.29 10.29
C ASN A 120 -5.77 4.38 9.10
N LEU A 121 -5.53 4.97 7.91
CA LEU A 121 -5.13 4.21 6.72
C LEU A 121 -3.84 3.44 6.96
N ARG A 122 -2.84 4.07 7.60
CA ARG A 122 -1.60 3.39 7.98
C ARG A 122 -1.84 2.26 8.97
N LYS A 123 -2.73 2.43 9.95
CA LYS A 123 -3.10 1.35 10.88
C LYS A 123 -3.74 0.16 10.17
N ILE A 124 -4.65 0.42 9.22
CA ILE A 124 -5.28 -0.62 8.41
C ILE A 124 -4.23 -1.36 7.56
N GLY A 125 -3.31 -0.63 6.93
CA GLY A 125 -2.26 -1.20 6.08
C GLY A 125 -1.21 -2.03 6.81
N HIS A 126 -0.98 -1.78 8.11
CA HIS A 126 -0.03 -2.52 8.95
C HIS A 126 -0.67 -3.67 9.74
N HIS A 127 -1.95 -3.96 9.53
CA HIS A 127 -2.61 -5.03 10.26
C HIS A 127 -2.17 -6.40 9.73
N ASN A 128 -1.53 -7.17 10.61
CA ASN A 128 -0.94 -8.46 10.29
C ASN A 128 -1.79 -9.58 10.86
N PHE A 129 -2.07 -10.58 10.02
CA PHE A 129 -2.73 -11.81 10.43
C PHE A 129 -1.79 -12.98 10.19
N THR A 130 -1.99 -14.06 10.95
CA THR A 130 -1.38 -15.35 10.63
C THR A 130 -2.32 -16.14 9.74
N VAL A 131 -1.79 -16.67 8.65
CA VAL A 131 -2.52 -17.47 7.67
C VAL A 131 -1.74 -18.75 7.39
N ASN A 132 -2.48 -19.81 7.08
CA ASN A 132 -1.91 -21.09 6.72
C ASN A 132 -1.58 -21.09 5.23
N ALA A 133 -0.29 -21.14 4.88
CA ALA A 133 0.16 -21.22 3.49
C ALA A 133 0.78 -22.57 3.18
N PHE A 134 0.66 -23.02 1.94
CA PHE A 134 1.19 -24.29 1.47
C PHE A 134 2.55 -24.09 0.79
N ARG A 135 3.62 -24.46 1.50
CA ARG A 135 5.02 -24.33 1.06
C ARG A 135 5.80 -25.61 1.34
N GLY A 136 6.70 -25.99 0.43
CA GLY A 136 7.61 -27.13 0.61
C GLY A 136 7.71 -28.04 -0.63
N PRO A 137 8.51 -29.11 -0.63
CA PRO A 137 8.69 -29.95 -1.80
C PRO A 137 7.42 -30.75 -2.13
N ILE A 138 6.97 -30.70 -3.39
CA ILE A 138 5.78 -31.46 -3.86
C ILE A 138 6.03 -32.98 -3.86
N ARG A 139 7.28 -33.40 -4.06
CA ARG A 139 7.67 -34.81 -4.18
C ARG A 139 8.64 -35.19 -3.07
N ASP A 140 8.45 -36.37 -2.49
CA ASP A 140 9.46 -36.93 -1.58
C ASP A 140 10.66 -37.40 -2.38
N ASN A 141 11.85 -37.15 -1.85
CA ASN A 141 13.08 -37.66 -2.43
C ASN A 141 13.20 -39.19 -2.28
N HIS A 142 12.51 -39.79 -1.31
CA HIS A 142 12.60 -41.22 -0.98
C HIS A 142 11.54 -42.08 -1.65
N THR A 143 10.35 -41.55 -1.81
CA THR A 143 9.21 -42.23 -2.43
C THR A 143 8.78 -41.29 -3.54
N HIS A 144 8.90 -41.65 -4.82
CA HIS A 144 8.53 -40.77 -5.94
C HIS A 144 7.02 -40.39 -6.00
N GLN A 145 6.32 -40.40 -4.86
CA GLN A 145 4.94 -40.07 -4.63
C GLN A 145 4.78 -38.58 -4.27
N LYS A 146 3.66 -38.01 -4.69
CA LYS A 146 3.29 -36.62 -4.41
C LYS A 146 2.90 -36.50 -2.92
N ARG A 147 3.50 -35.55 -2.18
CA ARG A 147 3.05 -35.22 -0.82
C ARG A 147 1.64 -34.65 -0.88
N PRO A 148 0.74 -35.06 0.02
CA PRO A 148 -0.54 -34.39 0.16
C PRO A 148 -0.32 -32.93 0.59
N LEU A 149 -1.17 -32.02 0.10
CA LEU A 149 -1.04 -30.58 0.38
C LEU A 149 -1.14 -30.27 1.88
N LEU A 150 -1.97 -31.02 2.62
CA LEU A 150 -2.19 -30.86 4.05
C LEU A 150 -0.90 -31.06 4.89
N ASP A 151 0.03 -31.88 4.42
CA ASP A 151 1.31 -32.14 5.12
C ASP A 151 2.36 -31.03 4.89
N ARG A 152 2.06 -30.07 4.01
CA ARG A 152 2.95 -28.95 3.63
C ARG A 152 2.44 -27.60 4.11
N GLN A 153 1.62 -27.59 5.16
CA GLN A 153 1.02 -26.39 5.71
C GLN A 153 2.02 -25.70 6.66
N VAL A 154 2.21 -24.40 6.45
CA VAL A 154 3.11 -23.55 7.26
C VAL A 154 2.33 -22.31 7.66
N GLU A 155 2.33 -22.00 8.97
CA GLU A 155 1.75 -20.76 9.48
C GLU A 155 2.70 -19.59 9.17
N ILE A 156 2.21 -18.62 8.41
CA ILE A 156 2.97 -17.43 8.00
C ILE A 156 2.19 -16.15 8.26
N THR A 157 2.90 -15.05 8.47
CA THR A 157 2.27 -13.73 8.58
C THR A 157 1.88 -13.20 7.20
N THR A 158 0.79 -12.44 7.08
CA THR A 158 0.34 -11.82 5.82
C THR A 158 1.41 -11.00 5.12
N GLN A 159 2.29 -10.31 5.85
CA GLN A 159 3.42 -9.55 5.28
C GLN A 159 4.41 -10.42 4.48
N GLN A 160 4.47 -11.70 4.81
CA GLN A 160 5.39 -12.67 4.24
C GLN A 160 4.85 -13.35 2.97
N LEU A 161 3.61 -13.06 2.59
CA LEU A 161 2.98 -13.57 1.37
C LEU A 161 3.70 -13.06 0.12
N VAL A 162 3.84 -13.94 -0.87
CA VAL A 162 4.39 -13.61 -2.18
C VAL A 162 3.40 -14.00 -3.29
N PRO A 163 3.46 -13.37 -4.47
CA PRO A 163 2.60 -13.75 -5.59
C PRO A 163 2.71 -15.23 -5.94
N GLY A 164 1.57 -15.89 -6.09
CA GLY A 164 1.48 -17.33 -6.35
C GLY A 164 1.61 -18.24 -5.12
N ASP A 165 1.58 -17.69 -3.91
CA ASP A 165 1.32 -18.49 -2.70
C ASP A 165 -0.11 -19.05 -2.72
N LEU A 166 -0.25 -20.30 -2.28
CA LEU A 166 -1.55 -20.90 -1.95
C LEU A 166 -1.72 -20.79 -0.43
N PHE A 167 -2.80 -20.19 0.04
CA PHE A 167 -3.12 -20.12 1.45
C PHE A 167 -4.59 -20.46 1.70
N GLU A 168 -4.85 -21.04 2.86
CA GLU A 168 -6.19 -21.33 3.31
C GLU A 168 -6.80 -20.08 3.92
N VAL A 169 -7.95 -19.69 3.38
CA VAL A 169 -8.80 -18.70 4.02
C VAL A 169 -9.67 -19.45 5.01
N VAL A 170 -9.22 -19.51 6.26
CA VAL A 170 -10.06 -20.01 7.34
C VAL A 170 -11.20 -19.02 7.47
N GLY A 171 -12.40 -19.43 7.05
CA GLY A 171 -13.62 -18.67 7.25
C GLY A 171 -13.89 -18.53 8.75
N GLY A 172 -13.37 -17.47 9.35
CA GLY A 172 -13.71 -17.06 10.71
C GLY A 172 -14.96 -16.18 10.69
N MET A 173 -15.94 -16.59 11.51
CA MET A 173 -17.19 -15.92 11.91
C MET A 173 -17.25 -14.40 11.75
#